data_AF-A0A973H7B4-F1
#
_entry.id   AF-A0A973H7B4-F1
#
_cell.length_a   1.000
_cell.length_b   1.000
_cell.length_c   1.000
_cell.angle_alpha   90.00
_cell.angle_beta   90.00
_cell.angle_gamma   90.00
#
_symmetry.space_group_name_H-M   'P 1'
#
loop_
_entity.id
_entity.type
_entity.pdbx_description
1 polymer ?
#
loop_
_entity_poly.entity_id
_entity_poly.type
_entity_poly.pdbx_seq_one_letter_code
_entity_poly.pdbx_strand_id
1 'polypeptide(L)'
;VLQLKNVTGPQKCSLIAVGKNGERETVTSWSVPNWGYGIANAKTEEAKQPLYVHGGAAFDPNQIDHFEVMTFDGKKLVEVDA
;
A
#
# COMPACT_ATOMS: atom_id res chain seq x y z
N VAL A 1 2.27 -6.29 -8.51
CA VAL A 1 1.90 -4.85 -8.56
C VAL A 1 0.75 -4.63 -7.60
N LEU A 2 0.81 -3.59 -6.76
CA LEU A 2 -0.28 -3.22 -5.85
C LEU A 2 -1.15 -2.15 -6.52
N GLN A 3 -2.47 -2.33 -6.50
CA GLN A 3 -3.45 -1.34 -6.95
C GLN A 3 -4.30 -0.88 -5.76
N LEU A 4 -4.36 0.42 -5.52
CA LEU A 4 -5.15 1.02 -4.45
C LEU A 4 -6.19 2.01 -5.01
N LYS A 5 -7.38 1.99 -4.42
CA LYS A 5 -8.47 2.94 -4.65
C LYS A 5 -8.94 3.50 -3.32
N ASN A 6 -9.65 4.62 -3.36
CA ASN A 6 -10.14 5.32 -2.17
C ASN A 6 -9.03 5.72 -1.18
N VAL A 7 -7.87 6.15 -1.69
CA VAL A 7 -6.72 6.54 -0.86
C VAL A 7 -6.73 8.05 -0.67
N THR A 8 -6.85 8.50 0.56
CA THR A 8 -6.91 9.93 0.92
C THR A 8 -5.55 10.42 1.43
N GLY A 9 -5.12 11.60 0.97
CA GLY A 9 -3.90 12.26 1.46
C GLY A 9 -4.17 13.55 2.24
N PRO A 10 -3.12 14.21 2.76
CA PRO A 10 -1.72 13.81 2.63
C PRO A 10 -1.34 12.67 3.58
N GLN A 11 -0.67 11.64 3.08
CA GLN A 11 -0.16 10.52 3.89
C GLN A 11 1.14 9.95 3.32
N LYS A 12 1.93 9.28 4.16
CA LYS A 12 3.08 8.45 3.75
C LYS A 12 2.80 7.02 4.15
N CYS A 13 2.88 6.10 3.21
CA CYS A 13 2.53 4.70 3.41
C CYS A 13 3.62 3.77 2.89
N SER A 14 3.65 2.56 3.43
CA SER A 14 4.49 1.45 3.00
C SER A 14 3.63 0.22 2.79
N LEU A 15 4.02 -0.60 1.81
CA LEU A 15 3.56 -1.97 1.67
C LEU A 15 4.58 -2.85 2.39
N ILE A 16 4.12 -3.63 3.34
CA ILE A 16 4.93 -4.54 4.14
C ILE A 16 4.53 -5.98 3.77
N ALA A 17 5.49 -6.82 3.44
CA ALA A 17 5.31 -8.26 3.37
C ALA A 17 5.57 -8.84 4.76
N VAL A 18 4.64 -9.65 5.26
CA VAL A 18 4.76 -10.34 6.55
C VAL A 18 4.92 -11.82 6.28
N GLY A 19 6.04 -12.39 6.74
CA GLY A 19 6.32 -13.81 6.61
C GLY A 19 5.54 -14.66 7.61
N LYS A 20 5.35 -15.95 7.30
CA LYS A 20 4.74 -16.94 8.20
C LYS A 20 5.49 -17.13 9.52
N ASN A 21 6.75 -16.71 9.57
CA ASN A 21 7.60 -16.68 10.76
C ASN A 21 7.49 -15.36 11.55
N GLY A 22 6.69 -14.40 11.09
CA GLY A 22 6.53 -13.07 11.69
C GLY A 22 7.57 -12.03 11.24
N GLU A 23 8.51 -12.40 10.38
CA GLU A 23 9.47 -11.45 9.79
C GLU A 23 8.74 -10.45 8.88
N ARG A 24 9.25 -9.22 8.80
CA ARG A 24 8.59 -8.12 8.09
C ARG A 24 9.57 -7.41 7.18
N GLU A 25 9.22 -7.30 5.91
CA GLU A 25 10.01 -6.59 4.90
C GLU A 25 9.20 -5.45 4.27
N THR A 26 9.82 -4.28 4.14
CA THR A 26 9.20 -3.19 3.37
C THR A 26 9.40 -3.44 1.88
N VAL A 27 8.30 -3.68 1.17
CA VAL A 27 8.30 -3.93 -0.28
C VAL A 27 8.54 -2.63 -1.06
N THR A 28 7.88 -1.55 -0.63
CA THR A 28 7.94 -0.21 -1.24
C THR A 28 7.25 0.82 -0.34
N SER A 29 7.61 2.10 -0.49
CA SER A 29 6.99 3.22 0.21
C SER A 29 6.59 4.32 -0.78
N TRP A 30 5.51 5.05 -0.50
CA TRP A 30 5.01 6.13 -1.34
C TRP A 30 4.40 7.27 -0.52
N SER A 31 4.20 8.41 -1.18
CA SER A 31 3.44 9.55 -0.65
C SER A 31 2.10 9.67 -1.37
N VAL A 32 1.04 9.90 -0.61
CA VAL A 32 -0.29 10.23 -1.11
C VAL A 32 -0.44 11.75 -1.05
N PRO A 33 -0.67 12.43 -2.19
CA PRO A 33 -0.86 13.87 -2.23
C PRO A 33 -2.26 14.26 -1.72
N ASN A 34 -2.48 15.56 -1.46
CA ASN A 34 -3.74 16.07 -0.90
C ASN A 34 -5.00 15.67 -1.69
N TRP A 35 -4.90 15.48 -3.00
CA TRP A 35 -6.02 15.09 -3.86
C TRP A 35 -6.33 13.59 -3.84
N GLY A 36 -5.45 12.75 -3.29
CA GLY A 36 -5.65 11.31 -3.17
C GLY A 36 -5.60 10.54 -4.49
N TYR A 37 -6.03 9.27 -4.45
CA TYR A 37 -6.11 8.37 -5.60
C TYR A 37 -7.37 7.49 -5.54
N GLY A 38 -7.96 7.22 -6.71
CA GLY A 38 -9.12 6.35 -6.87
C GLY A 38 -10.38 6.83 -6.14
N ILE A 39 -10.57 8.16 -6.02
CA ILE A 39 -11.73 8.77 -5.38
C ILE A 39 -12.87 8.90 -6.41
N ALA A 40 -13.98 8.18 -6.21
CA ALA A 40 -15.06 8.09 -7.21
C ALA A 40 -15.65 9.46 -7.63
N ASN A 41 -15.80 10.39 -6.68
CA ASN A 41 -16.37 11.72 -6.91
C ASN A 41 -15.32 12.84 -6.87
N ALA A 42 -14.06 12.54 -7.21
CA ALA A 42 -13.02 13.56 -7.24
C ALA A 42 -13.27 14.63 -8.30
N LYS A 43 -12.78 15.84 -8.03
CA LYS A 43 -12.90 17.02 -8.90
C LYS A 43 -12.01 16.96 -10.14
N THR A 44 -10.91 16.20 -10.07
CA THR A 44 -9.95 16.07 -11.18
C THR A 44 -9.85 14.62 -11.63
N GLU A 45 -9.48 14.41 -12.89
CA GLU A 45 -9.37 13.06 -13.45
C GLU A 45 -8.23 12.27 -12.80
N GLU A 46 -7.15 12.94 -12.41
CA GLU A 46 -5.99 12.32 -11.76
C GLU A 46 -6.36 11.68 -10.42
N ALA A 47 -7.19 12.36 -9.62
CA ALA A 47 -7.65 11.86 -8.33
C ALA A 47 -8.68 10.73 -8.47
N LYS A 48 -9.33 10.58 -9.63
CA LYS A 48 -10.19 9.41 -9.95
C LYS A 48 -9.38 8.18 -10.33
N GLN A 49 -8.15 8.35 -10.83
CA GLN A 49 -7.30 7.23 -11.21
C GLN A 49 -6.77 6.48 -9.99
N PRO A 50 -6.72 5.14 -10.02
CA PRO A 50 -6.13 4.35 -8.94
C PRO A 50 -4.62 4.60 -8.83
N LEU A 51 -4.07 4.36 -7.64
CA LEU A 51 -2.63 4.31 -7.45
C LEU A 51 -2.11 2.92 -7.79
N TYR A 52 -1.04 2.86 -8.58
CA TYR A 52 -0.26 1.65 -8.80
C TYR A 52 1.11 1.81 -8.16
N VAL A 53 1.51 0.80 -7.38
CA VAL A 53 2.82 0.78 -6.73
C VAL A 53 3.55 -0.53 -7.04
N HIS A 54 4.84 -0.40 -7.31
CA HIS A 54 5.74 -1.50 -7.59
C HIS A 54 6.86 -1.53 -6.55
N GLY A 55 7.34 -2.74 -6.26
CA GLY A 55 8.39 -3.01 -5.29
C GLY A 55 8.70 -4.50 -5.24
N GLY A 56 9.62 -4.88 -4.36
CA GLY A 56 10.03 -6.26 -4.17
C GLY A 56 10.37 -6.56 -2.73
N ALA A 57 10.22 -7.82 -2.35
CA ALA A 57 10.68 -8.40 -1.09
C ALA A 57 11.70 -9.50 -1.42
N ALA A 58 12.59 -9.79 -0.48
CA ALA A 58 13.54 -10.90 -0.58
C ALA A 58 12.90 -12.26 -0.25
N PHE A 59 11.71 -12.26 0.38
CA PHE A 59 10.94 -13.48 0.62
C PHE A 59 10.74 -14.33 -0.63
N ASP A 60 10.81 -15.66 -0.45
CA ASP A 60 10.14 -16.57 -1.39
C ASP A 60 8.62 -16.34 -1.28
N PRO A 61 7.87 -16.27 -2.40
CA PRO A 61 6.42 -16.06 -2.36
C PRO A 61 5.68 -17.02 -1.42
N ASN A 62 6.13 -18.27 -1.27
CA ASN A 62 5.47 -19.25 -0.40
C ASN A 62 5.70 -19.01 1.11
N GLN A 63 6.63 -18.12 1.48
CA GLN A 63 6.94 -17.76 2.86
C GLN A 63 6.12 -16.58 3.34
N ILE A 64 5.52 -15.81 2.44
CA ILE A 64 4.66 -14.68 2.78
C ILE A 64 3.32 -15.21 3.29
N ASP A 65 2.87 -14.68 4.42
CA ASP A 65 1.57 -14.96 5.03
C ASP A 65 0.53 -13.97 4.50
N HIS A 66 0.82 -12.67 4.66
CA HIS A 66 -0.03 -11.59 4.21
C HIS A 66 0.79 -10.33 3.90
N PHE A 67 0.14 -9.34 3.31
CA PHE A 67 0.66 -8.01 3.10
C PHE A 67 -0.12 -6.99 3.92
N GLU A 68 0.57 -5.99 4.44
CA GLU A 68 -0.03 -4.87 5.17
C GLU A 68 0.27 -3.55 4.45
N VAL A 69 -0.72 -2.66 4.35
CA VAL A 69 -0.43 -1.25 4.07
C VAL A 69 -0.40 -0.51 5.39
N MET A 70 0.77 0.04 5.71
CA MET A 70 1.05 0.75 6.95
C MET A 70 1.30 2.23 6.64
N THR A 71 0.77 3.13 7.44
CA THR A 71 1.23 4.51 7.46
C THR A 71 2.56 4.62 8.21
N PHE A 72 3.31 5.69 7.98
CA PHE A 72 4.59 5.94 8.65
C PHE A 72 4.44 6.23 10.16
N ASP A 73 3.24 6.60 10.62
CA ASP A 73 2.92 6.76 12.05
C ASP A 73 2.48 5.44 12.72
N GLY A 74 2.56 4.31 11.99
CA GLY A 74 2.38 2.96 12.54
C GLY A 74 0.94 2.43 12.49
N LYS A 75 0.01 3.13 11.82
CA LYS A 75 -1.37 2.64 11.64
C LYS A 75 -1.46 1.66 10.47
N LYS A 76 -2.06 0.50 10.71
CA LYS A 76 -2.48 -0.43 9.66
C LYS A 76 -3.75 0.06 8.97
N LEU A 77 -3.70 0.20 7.65
CA LEU A 77 -4.84 0.63 6.83
C LEU A 77 -5.58 -0.56 6.23
N VAL A 78 -4.85 -1.55 5.73
CA VAL A 78 -5.42 -2.77 5.15
C VAL A 78 -4.45 -3.92 5.34
N GLU A 79 -5.01 -5.12 5.39
CA GLU A 79 -4.31 -6.39 5.35
C GLU A 79 -4.93 -7.23 4.22
N VAL A 80 -4.09 -7.94 3.47
CA VAL A 80 -4.53 -8.85 2.41
C VAL A 80 -3.67 -10.11 2.43
N ASP A 81 -4.30 -11.27 2.32
CA ASP A 81 -3.57 -12.54 2.22
C ASP A 81 -2.69 -12.59 0.96
N ALA A 82 -1.58 -13.33 1.06
CA ALA A 82 -0.63 -13.50 -0.04
C ALA A 82 -1.09 -14.50 -1.12
#